data_AF-T1CJ86-F1
#
_entry.id   AF-T1CJ86-F1
#
_cell.length_a   1.000
_cell.length_b   1.000
_cell.length_c   1.000
_cell.angle_alpha   90.00
_cell.angle_beta   90.00
_cell.angle_gamma   90.00
#
_symmetry.space_group_name_H-M   'P 1'
#
loop_
_entity.id
_entity.type
_entity.pdbx_description
1 polymer ?
#
loop_
_entity_poly.entity_id
_entity_poly.type
_entity_poly.pdbx_seq_one_letter_code
_entity_poly.pdbx_strand_id
1 'polypeptide(L)'
;MRAAARGAGVIATHPRGIAVNRGQFGLQMLQVFFVGLVIGMERAVLPTVAHDFGVARGAFLFLASFVLSFGLVKGALNLVAGGLADRFGRKPVLLAGWLVAIPIPLLIYFAPNWWWIVAANA
;
A
#
# COMPACT_ATOMS: atom_id res chain seq x y z
N MET A 1 48.56 32.13 -28.61
CA MET A 1 47.16 31.69 -28.78
C MET A 1 46.61 31.29 -27.41
N ARG A 2 45.61 32.04 -26.94
CA ARG A 2 44.91 31.95 -25.64
C ARG A 2 44.16 30.61 -25.52
N ALA A 3 44.43 29.82 -24.49
CA ALA A 3 43.71 29.74 -23.21
C ALA A 3 42.33 29.07 -23.29
N ALA A 4 42.29 27.85 -22.73
CA ALA A 4 41.35 27.24 -21.80
C ALA A 4 39.88 27.73 -21.69
N ALA A 5 39.05 26.76 -21.31
CA ALA A 5 37.70 26.83 -20.75
C ALA A 5 36.54 26.78 -21.75
N ARG A 6 35.94 25.59 -21.87
CA ARG A 6 34.50 25.45 -22.08
C ARG A 6 34.01 24.10 -21.54
N GLY A 7 33.21 24.17 -20.47
CA GLY A 7 32.28 23.11 -20.09
C GLY A 7 32.69 22.22 -18.92
N ALA A 8 32.98 22.83 -17.76
CA ALA A 8 32.82 22.10 -16.49
C ALA A 8 31.41 21.51 -16.47
N GLY A 9 31.32 20.18 -16.37
CA GLY A 9 30.07 19.48 -16.19
C GLY A 9 29.35 20.07 -14.99
N VAL A 10 28.18 20.65 -15.22
CA VAL A 10 27.28 21.06 -14.15
C VAL A 10 26.88 19.78 -13.43
N ILE A 11 27.59 19.45 -12.34
CA ILE A 11 27.10 18.51 -11.34
C ILE A 11 25.86 19.20 -10.79
N ALA A 12 24.71 18.90 -11.37
CA ALA A 12 23.43 19.31 -10.85
C ALA A 12 23.31 18.68 -9.46
N THR A 13 23.67 19.44 -8.44
CA THR A 13 23.48 19.10 -7.04
C THR A 13 21.97 19.04 -6.84
N HIS A 14 21.38 17.88 -7.11
CA HIS A 14 19.97 17.64 -6.80
C HIS A 14 19.86 17.77 -5.28
N PRO A 15 19.24 18.85 -4.76
CA PRO A 15 19.12 19.01 -3.33
C PRO A 15 18.39 17.77 -2.79
N ARG A 16 18.99 17.07 -1.82
CA ARG A 16 18.47 15.80 -1.31
C ARG A 16 17.03 16.02 -0.84
N GLY A 17 16.07 15.41 -1.55
CA GLY A 17 14.64 15.71 -1.40
C GLY A 17 14.07 15.47 0.00
N ILE A 18 14.68 14.58 0.81
CA ILE A 18 14.22 14.29 2.17
C ILE A 18 14.38 15.51 3.09
N ALA A 19 15.51 16.23 3.01
CA ALA A 19 15.77 17.39 3.87
C ALA A 19 14.87 18.58 3.54
N VAL A 20 14.47 18.72 2.28
CA VAL A 20 13.53 19.77 1.81
C VAL A 20 12.07 19.39 2.13
N ASN A 21 11.74 18.10 2.11
CA ASN A 21 10.38 17.59 2.33
C ASN A 21 10.19 16.86 3.66
N ARG A 22 10.94 17.21 4.72
CA ARG A 22 10.93 16.48 6.01
C ARG A 22 9.52 16.31 6.59
N GLY A 23 8.66 17.32 6.47
CA GLY A 23 7.27 17.25 6.92
C GLY A 23 6.45 16.23 6.15
N GLN A 24 6.51 16.26 4.80
CA GLN A 24 5.81 15.30 3.94
C GLN A 24 6.34 13.88 4.14
N PHE A 25 7.66 13.74 4.29
CA PHE A 25 8.30 12.47 4.60
C PHE A 25 7.83 11.92 5.95
N GLY A 26 7.79 12.76 6.99
CA GLY A 26 7.28 12.39 8.31
C GLY A 26 5.82 11.97 8.29
N LEU A 27 4.96 12.71 7.58
CA LEU A 27 3.56 12.36 7.39
C LEU A 27 3.40 11.02 6.67
N GLN A 28 4.15 10.79 5.58
CA GLN A 28 4.12 9.54 4.85
C GLN A 28 4.61 8.37 5.71
N MET A 29 5.67 8.57 6.48
CA MET A 29 6.24 7.54 7.35
C MET A 29 5.26 7.17 8.47
N LEU A 30 4.63 8.17 9.10
CA LEU A 30 3.60 7.95 10.11
C LEU A 30 2.39 7.21 9.54
N GLN A 31 1.95 7.61 8.34
CA GLN A 31 0.85 6.96 7.64
C GLN A 31 1.16 5.49 7.34
N VAL A 32 2.32 5.20 6.74
CA VAL A 32 2.75 3.82 6.42
C VAL A 32 2.91 3.00 7.69
N PHE A 33 3.40 3.60 8.79
CA PHE A 33 3.50 2.94 10.09
C PHE A 33 2.14 2.49 10.61
N PHE A 34 1.15 3.40 10.68
CA PHE A 34 -0.18 3.05 11.17
C PHE A 34 -0.90 2.05 10.27
N VAL A 35 -0.82 2.22 8.95
CA VAL A 35 -1.40 1.26 7.99
C VAL A 35 -0.75 -0.11 8.15
N GLY A 36 0.58 -0.17 8.31
CA GLY A 36 1.31 -1.41 8.55
C GLY A 36 0.91 -2.07 9.87
N LEU A 37 0.69 -1.29 10.93
CA LEU A 37 0.26 -1.79 12.23
C LEU A 37 -1.14 -2.41 12.17
N VAL A 38 -2.09 -1.73 11.53
CA VAL A 38 -3.47 -2.22 11.37
C VAL A 38 -3.51 -3.49 10.52
N ILE A 39 -2.88 -3.49 9.35
CA ILE A 39 -2.84 -4.67 8.46
C ILE A 39 -2.09 -5.84 9.13
N GLY A 40 -1.02 -5.54 9.88
CA GLY A 40 -0.27 -6.55 10.63
C GLY A 40 -1.12 -7.22 11.71
N MET A 41 -1.87 -6.42 12.47
CA MET A 41 -2.80 -6.91 13.48
C MET A 41 -3.93 -7.73 12.85
N GLU A 42 -4.53 -7.23 11.77
CA GLU A 42 -5.57 -7.94 11.02
C GLU A 42 -5.10 -9.32 10.56
N ARG A 43 -3.89 -9.42 10.00
CA ARG A 43 -3.31 -10.70 9.55
C ARG A 43 -2.99 -11.68 10.67
N ALA A 44 -2.76 -11.18 11.89
CA ALA A 44 -2.58 -12.04 13.05
C ALA A 44 -3.91 -12.59 13.58
N VAL A 45 -5.00 -11.80 13.45
CA VAL A 45 -6.31 -12.11 14.03
C VAL A 45 -7.26 -12.81 13.06
N LEU A 46 -7.27 -12.46 11.77
CA LEU A 46 -8.18 -13.07 10.80
C LEU A 46 -8.01 -14.61 10.69
N PRO A 47 -6.79 -15.19 10.68
CA PRO A 47 -6.63 -16.63 10.63
C PRO A 47 -7.15 -17.34 11.89
N THR A 48 -7.12 -16.68 13.06
CA THR A 48 -7.62 -17.29 14.30
C THR A 48 -9.15 -17.25 14.37
N VAL A 49 -9.78 -16.17 13.88
CA VAL A 49 -11.25 -16.04 13.79
C VAL A 49 -11.86 -16.91 12.68
N ALA A 50 -11.08 -17.31 11.67
CA ALA A 50 -11.53 -18.22 10.61
C ALA A 50 -12.09 -19.56 11.14
N HIS A 51 -11.64 -19.99 12.32
CA HIS A 51 -12.17 -21.19 12.99
C HIS A 51 -13.65 -21.05 13.41
N ASP A 52 -14.09 -19.85 13.76
CA ASP A 52 -15.45 -19.58 14.22
C ASP A 52 -16.47 -19.56 13.07
N PHE A 53 -15.99 -19.42 11.82
CA PHE A 53 -16.80 -19.51 10.60
C PHE A 53 -17.02 -20.97 10.12
N GLY A 54 -16.69 -21.97 10.94
CA GLY A 54 -16.92 -23.39 10.61
C GLY A 54 -15.90 -23.98 9.62
N VAL A 55 -14.75 -23.32 9.44
CA VAL A 55 -13.69 -23.77 8.53
C VAL A 55 -12.81 -24.81 9.23
N ALA A 56 -12.72 -26.01 8.66
CA ALA A 56 -12.02 -27.16 9.25
C ALA A 56 -10.52 -26.88 9.55
N ARG A 57 -10.00 -27.49 10.63
CA ARG A 57 -8.57 -27.44 11.03
C ARG A 57 -7.69 -27.84 9.83
N GLY A 58 -6.81 -26.95 9.37
CA GLY A 58 -5.86 -27.23 8.28
C GLY A 58 -6.13 -26.54 6.96
N ALA A 59 -6.93 -25.47 6.95
CA ALA A 59 -7.27 -24.67 5.78
C ALA A 59 -6.11 -23.81 5.24
N PHE A 60 -4.96 -24.42 4.94
CA PHE A 60 -3.84 -23.82 4.20
C PHE A 60 -4.34 -23.10 2.95
N LEU A 61 -5.32 -23.69 2.25
CA LEU A 61 -5.92 -23.11 1.05
C LEU A 61 -6.67 -21.79 1.31
N PHE A 62 -7.20 -21.55 2.51
CA PHE A 62 -7.90 -20.31 2.86
C PHE A 62 -6.96 -19.20 3.30
N LEU A 63 -5.93 -19.52 4.09
CA LEU A 63 -4.86 -18.56 4.37
C LEU A 63 -4.11 -18.20 3.08
N ALA A 64 -3.86 -19.20 2.22
CA ALA A 64 -3.28 -18.99 0.91
C ALA A 64 -4.20 -18.16 0.02
N SER A 65 -5.51 -18.38 -0.02
CA SER A 65 -6.42 -17.56 -0.84
C SER A 65 -6.45 -16.10 -0.39
N PHE A 66 -6.43 -15.83 0.92
CA PHE A 66 -6.32 -14.47 1.45
C PHE A 66 -5.00 -13.79 1.04
N VAL A 67 -3.87 -14.47 1.22
CA VAL A 67 -2.54 -13.93 0.88
C VAL A 67 -2.36 -13.78 -0.63
N LEU A 68 -2.82 -14.76 -1.43
CA LEU A 68 -2.74 -14.74 -2.88
C LEU A 68 -3.65 -13.67 -3.46
N SER A 69 -4.91 -13.56 -3.00
CA SER A 69 -5.84 -12.51 -3.42
C SER A 69 -5.24 -11.13 -3.16
N PHE A 70 -4.80 -10.88 -1.92
CA PHE A 70 -4.13 -9.63 -1.56
C PHE A 70 -2.91 -9.36 -2.42
N GLY A 71 -2.03 -10.36 -2.59
CA GLY A 71 -0.77 -10.21 -3.32
C GLY A 71 -1.00 -9.87 -4.80
N LEU A 72 -1.93 -10.57 -5.45
CA LEU A 72 -2.28 -10.35 -6.84
C LEU A 72 -2.90 -8.98 -7.07
N VAL A 73 -3.92 -8.63 -6.29
CA VAL A 73 -4.63 -7.37 -6.48
C VAL A 73 -3.75 -6.18 -6.09
N LYS A 74 -3.03 -6.25 -4.97
CA LYS A 74 -2.08 -5.20 -4.61
C LYS A 74 -0.97 -5.03 -5.64
N GLY A 75 -0.49 -6.13 -6.22
CA GLY A 75 0.49 -6.09 -7.31
C GLY A 75 -0.06 -5.32 -8.52
N ALA A 76 -1.25 -5.69 -8.98
CA ALA A 76 -1.92 -5.03 -10.10
C ALA A 76 -2.21 -3.55 -9.80
N LEU A 77 -2.76 -3.25 -8.61
CA LEU A 77 -3.05 -1.89 -8.19
C LEU A 77 -1.81 -1.03 -8.06
N ASN A 78 -0.68 -1.56 -7.56
CA ASN A 78 0.57 -0.79 -7.50
C ASN A 78 1.12 -0.46 -8.90
N LEU A 79 1.00 -1.37 -9.87
CA LEU A 79 1.39 -1.10 -11.25
C LEU A 79 0.52 0.00 -11.88
N VAL A 80 -0.80 -0.10 -11.70
CA VAL A 80 -1.75 0.91 -12.19
C VAL A 80 -1.53 2.24 -11.48
N ALA A 81 -1.37 2.24 -10.15
CA ALA A 81 -1.15 3.43 -9.35
C ALA A 81 0.16 4.13 -9.71
N GLY A 82 1.21 3.40 -10.07
CA GLY A 82 2.45 3.98 -10.60
C GLY A 82 2.18 4.78 -11.88
N GLY A 83 1.56 4.15 -12.88
CA GLY A 83 1.22 4.83 -14.13
C GLY A 83 0.23 5.99 -13.95
N LEU A 84 -0.70 5.87 -13.01
CA LEU A 84 -1.66 6.93 -12.68
C LEU A 84 -0.98 8.09 -11.95
N ALA A 85 -0.01 7.81 -11.07
CA ALA A 85 0.73 8.82 -10.31
C ALA A 85 1.68 9.61 -11.21
N ASP A 86 2.22 8.99 -12.25
CA ASP A 86 3.05 9.67 -13.25
C ASP A 86 2.21 10.61 -14.14
N ARG A 87 0.93 10.28 -14.40
CA ARG A 87 0.03 11.09 -15.25
C ARG A 87 -0.72 12.19 -14.49
N PHE A 88 -1.26 11.89 -13.31
CA PHE A 88 -2.12 12.79 -12.53
C PHE A 88 -1.44 13.39 -11.29
N GLY A 89 -0.19 13.00 -11.04
CA GLY A 89 0.54 13.35 -9.82
C GLY A 89 0.23 12.40 -8.66
N ARG A 90 1.15 12.37 -7.68
CA ARG A 90 1.10 11.40 -6.57
C ARG A 90 -0.03 11.64 -5.57
N LYS A 91 -0.34 12.91 -5.27
CA LYS A 91 -1.31 13.28 -4.23
C LYS A 91 -2.76 12.85 -4.55
N PRO A 92 -3.31 13.08 -5.76
CA PRO A 92 -4.65 12.60 -6.11
C PRO A 92 -4.77 11.07 -6.05
N VAL A 93 -3.75 10.36 -6.51
CA VAL A 93 -3.72 8.88 -6.47
C VAL A 93 -3.72 8.36 -5.03
N LEU A 94 -2.95 8.99 -4.14
CA LEU A 94 -2.96 8.65 -2.71
C LEU A 94 -4.34 8.89 -2.08
N LEU A 95 -4.99 10.02 -2.38
CA LEU A 95 -6.32 10.32 -1.86
C LEU A 95 -7.39 9.36 -2.38
N ALA A 96 -7.34 9.01 -3.67
CA ALA A 96 -8.23 8.03 -4.27
C ALA A 96 -8.08 6.65 -3.60
N GLY A 97 -6.83 6.23 -3.31
CA GLY A 97 -6.57 5.02 -2.54
C GLY A 97 -7.21 5.05 -1.15
N TRP A 98 -7.15 6.17 -0.45
CA TRP A 98 -7.81 6.32 0.86
C TRP A 98 -9.33 6.28 0.79
N LEU A 99 -9.95 6.83 -0.25
CA LEU A 99 -11.40 6.74 -0.45
C LEU A 99 -11.87 5.29 -0.59
N VAL A 100 -11.05 4.44 -1.23
CA VAL A 100 -11.33 3.00 -1.35
C VAL A 100 -10.98 2.24 -0.06
N ALA A 101 -9.99 2.70 0.71
CA ALA A 101 -9.54 2.02 1.92
C ALA A 101 -10.48 2.21 3.13
N ILE A 102 -11.11 3.37 3.29
CA ILE A 102 -11.99 3.68 4.44
C ILE A 102 -13.20 2.73 4.57
N PRO A 103 -13.88 2.33 3.47
CA PRO A 103 -14.98 1.36 3.54
C PRO A 103 -14.57 -0.06 3.94
N ILE A 104 -13.30 -0.45 3.77
CA ILE A 104 -12.86 -1.85 3.94
C ILE A 104 -13.10 -2.38 5.35
N PRO A 105 -12.70 -1.69 6.45
CA PRO A 105 -13.00 -2.14 7.80
C PRO A 105 -14.50 -2.31 8.08
N LEU A 106 -15.35 -1.47 7.49
CA LEU A 106 -16.81 -1.59 7.63
C LEU A 106 -17.33 -2.84 6.90
N LEU A 107 -16.82 -3.12 5.69
CA LEU A 107 -17.15 -4.33 4.95
C LEU A 107 -16.76 -5.61 5.71
N ILE A 108 -15.59 -5.60 6.36
CA ILE A 108 -15.12 -6.72 7.20
C ILE A 108 -15.99 -6.86 8.46
N TYR A 109 -16.34 -5.74 9.11
CA TYR A 109 -17.18 -5.75 10.33
C TYR A 109 -18.59 -6.32 10.07
N PHE A 110 -19.20 -5.97 8.93
CA PHE A 110 -20.52 -6.45 8.54
C PHE A 110 -20.50 -7.75 7.71
N ALA A 111 -19.35 -8.42 7.60
CA ALA A 111 -19.20 -9.58 6.72
C ALA A 111 -20.09 -10.77 7.17
N PRO A 112 -21.08 -11.19 6.35
CA PRO A 112 -21.95 -12.31 6.70
C PRO A 112 -21.29 -13.68 6.42
N ASN A 113 -20.22 -13.74 5.64
CA ASN A 113 -19.47 -14.96 5.32
C ASN A 113 -18.03 -14.66 4.89
N TRP A 114 -17.18 -15.69 4.80
CA TRP A 114 -15.75 -15.57 4.50
C TRP A 114 -15.43 -14.94 3.13
N TRP A 115 -16.31 -15.09 2.13
CA TRP A 115 -16.07 -14.51 0.80
C TRP A 115 -16.06 -12.98 0.83
N TRP A 116 -16.81 -12.36 1.74
CA TRP A 116 -16.74 -10.91 1.96
C TRP A 116 -15.39 -10.47 2.50
N ILE A 117 -14.74 -11.27 3.34
CA ILE A 117 -13.39 -11.00 3.85
C ILE A 117 -12.37 -11.09 2.72
N VAL A 118 -12.48 -12.12 1.86
CA VAL A 118 -11.59 -12.27 0.69
C VAL A 118 -11.79 -11.12 -0.31
N ALA A 119 -13.04 -10.70 -0.55
CA ALA A 119 -13.37 -9.60 -1.44
C ALA A 119 -12.97 -8.23 -0.89
N ALA A 120 -13.08 -8.01 0.43
CA ALA A 120 -12.65 -6.76 1.07
C ALA A 120 -11.13 -6.62 1.13
N ASN A 121 -10.40 -7.74 1.15
CA ASN A 121 -8.93 -7.78 1.15
C ASN A 121 -8.30 -7.83 -0.26
N ALA A 122 -9.11 -8.02 -1.30
CA ALA A 122 -8.71 -7.92 -2.71
C ALA A 122 -8.54 -6.44 -3.09
#